data_AF-A0A0M9FRY3-F1
#
_entry.id   AF-A0A0M9FRY3-F1
#
_cell.length_a   1.000
_cell.length_b   1.000
_cell.length_c   1.000
_cell.angle_alpha   90.00
_cell.angle_beta   90.00
_cell.angle_gamma   90.00
#
_symmetry.space_group_name_H-M   'P 1'
#
loop_
_entity.id
_entity.type
_entity.pdbx_description
1 polymer ?
#
loop_
_entity_poly.entity_id
_entity_poly.type
_entity_poly.pdbx_seq_one_letter_code
_entity_poly.pdbx_strand_id
1 'polypeptide(L)'
;MLRLTSSTLARSFRANLKYPSLVSYNKLPWEVINHETTQLHLHLAPNYEQLLSLAAVTSVPHLTVPSHLHVPEAEQLRVLPGMLYLIGGEAGRHAPPGFTSYVVADPSALQYYGRLHHTIAPIQRVEMCTSADLRLLCLALHFEGVLANTTETSSLQQASSASQDGAFSLFYYFRPNRPANELTRPFEKFYQHRPSLASFAGLGSEKASGWSPVLQVPKRAGAKAALTPAEPYRPPQNYLMGLAERLAVRPGSAFGRRSLMWGTWF
;
A
#
# COMPACT_ATOMS: atom_id res chain seq x y z
N MET A 1 41.63 -44.00 -36.26
CA MET A 1 42.11 -42.96 -35.32
C MET A 1 41.39 -41.66 -35.62
N LEU A 2 40.37 -41.31 -34.83
CA LEU A 2 39.59 -40.08 -35.01
C LEU A 2 40.21 -38.96 -34.16
N ARG A 3 40.79 -37.94 -34.83
CA ARG A 3 41.22 -36.70 -34.18
C ARG A 3 39.98 -35.85 -33.88
N LEU A 4 39.57 -35.83 -32.61
CA LEU A 4 38.64 -34.83 -32.08
C LEU A 4 39.33 -33.47 -32.06
N THR A 5 39.14 -32.66 -33.11
CA THR A 5 39.49 -31.24 -33.08
C THR A 5 38.35 -30.47 -32.43
N SER A 6 38.47 -30.13 -31.15
CA SER A 6 37.57 -29.15 -30.52
C SER A 6 37.98 -27.75 -30.96
N SER A 7 37.37 -27.24 -32.04
CA SER A 7 37.46 -25.83 -32.38
C SER A 7 36.63 -25.03 -31.37
N THR A 8 37.28 -24.60 -30.28
CA THR A 8 36.67 -23.64 -29.38
C THR A 8 36.55 -22.31 -30.13
N LEU A 9 35.32 -21.91 -30.48
CA LEU A 9 35.04 -20.59 -31.04
C LEU A 9 35.64 -19.51 -30.11
N ALA A 10 36.37 -18.56 -30.72
CA ALA A 10 37.01 -17.47 -29.99
C ALA A 10 35.96 -16.71 -29.16
N ARG A 11 36.36 -16.24 -27.96
CA ARG A 11 35.46 -15.64 -26.96
C ARG A 11 34.61 -14.48 -27.51
N SER A 12 35.12 -13.78 -28.52
CA SER A 12 34.47 -12.67 -29.23
C SER A 12 33.27 -13.07 -30.12
N PHE A 13 33.13 -14.34 -30.49
CA PHE A 13 32.02 -14.84 -31.32
C PHE A 13 30.95 -15.61 -30.53
N ARG A 14 31.03 -15.59 -29.20
CA ARG A 14 30.10 -16.34 -28.34
C ARG A 14 28.74 -15.65 -28.15
N ALA A 15 28.70 -14.31 -28.21
CA ALA A 15 27.48 -13.53 -28.06
C ALA A 15 27.61 -12.16 -28.77
N ASN A 16 26.48 -11.66 -29.29
CA ASN A 16 26.37 -10.29 -29.78
C ASN A 16 26.55 -9.30 -28.62
N LEU A 17 27.22 -8.17 -28.85
CA LEU A 17 27.47 -7.12 -27.85
C LEU A 17 26.22 -6.32 -27.46
N LYS A 18 25.07 -6.59 -28.08
CA LYS A 18 23.79 -5.98 -27.73
C LYS A 18 23.35 -6.47 -26.34
N TYR A 19 23.09 -5.54 -25.42
CA TYR A 19 22.70 -5.76 -24.01
C TYR A 19 23.84 -6.27 -23.10
N PRO A 20 24.87 -5.43 -22.82
CA PRO A 20 25.92 -5.79 -21.89
C PRO A 20 25.38 -5.91 -20.45
N SER A 21 26.14 -6.56 -19.57
CA SER A 21 25.88 -6.56 -18.14
C SER A 21 25.92 -5.13 -17.58
N LEU A 22 24.81 -4.66 -17.01
CA LEU A 22 24.69 -3.33 -16.41
C LEU A 22 24.91 -3.37 -14.89
N VAL A 23 25.30 -2.23 -14.33
CA VAL A 23 25.36 -2.05 -12.88
C VAL A 23 23.95 -2.08 -12.32
N SER A 24 23.74 -2.90 -11.28
CA SER A 24 22.42 -3.03 -10.66
C SER A 24 22.08 -1.83 -9.77
N TYR A 25 20.80 -1.53 -9.66
CA TYR A 25 20.28 -0.40 -8.88
C TYR A 25 20.63 -0.48 -7.39
N ASN A 26 20.90 -1.69 -6.88
CA ASN A 26 21.37 -1.90 -5.50
C ASN A 26 22.69 -1.18 -5.17
N LYS A 27 23.45 -0.74 -6.18
CA LYS A 27 24.73 -0.05 -6.01
C LYS A 27 24.67 1.43 -6.39
N LEU A 28 23.52 1.93 -6.86
CA LEU A 28 23.35 3.29 -7.34
C LEU A 28 22.68 4.13 -6.25
N PRO A 29 23.36 5.12 -5.65
CA PRO A 29 22.80 5.88 -4.52
C PRO A 29 21.48 6.60 -4.83
N TRP A 30 21.27 7.06 -6.07
CA TRP A 30 20.04 7.73 -6.49
C TRP A 30 18.85 6.80 -6.75
N GLU A 31 19.08 5.48 -6.83
CA GLU A 31 18.02 4.46 -6.94
C GLU A 31 17.68 3.84 -5.58
N VAL A 32 18.48 4.13 -4.55
CA VAL A 32 18.37 3.53 -3.21
C VAL A 32 17.60 4.46 -2.28
N ILE A 33 16.63 3.90 -1.56
CA ILE A 33 15.87 4.64 -0.55
C ILE A 33 16.55 4.50 0.81
N ASN A 34 16.87 5.64 1.43
CA ASN A 34 17.31 5.68 2.81
C ASN A 34 16.10 5.70 3.75
N HIS A 35 16.13 4.85 4.77
CA HIS A 35 15.11 4.73 5.82
C HIS A 35 14.94 5.97 6.71
N GLU A 36 15.93 6.87 6.75
CA GLU A 36 15.85 8.13 7.48
C GLU A 36 15.09 9.23 6.70
N THR A 37 14.69 8.95 5.47
CA THR A 37 13.99 9.92 4.62
C THR A 37 12.50 9.62 4.53
N THR A 38 11.71 10.67 4.25
CA THR A 38 10.26 10.58 4.05
C THR A 38 9.86 9.66 2.89
N GLN A 39 10.76 9.43 1.93
CA GLN A 39 10.52 8.57 0.76
C GLN A 39 10.20 7.12 1.15
N LEU A 40 10.79 6.61 2.24
CA LEU A 40 10.46 5.27 2.71
C LEU A 40 8.96 5.13 2.99
N HIS A 41 8.42 6.10 3.72
CA HIS A 41 7.02 6.13 4.14
C HIS A 41 6.09 6.36 2.94
N LEU A 42 6.50 7.21 1.98
CA LEU A 42 5.79 7.40 0.71
C LEU A 42 5.58 6.08 -0.04
N HIS A 43 6.60 5.22 -0.10
CA HIS A 43 6.53 3.96 -0.84
C HIS A 43 5.81 2.85 -0.06
N LEU A 44 5.92 2.81 1.27
CA LEU A 44 5.36 1.73 2.08
C LEU A 44 3.90 1.99 2.53
N ALA A 45 3.52 3.23 2.84
CA ALA A 45 2.21 3.55 3.42
C ALA A 45 1.00 3.02 2.61
N PRO A 46 0.94 3.17 1.28
CA PRO A 46 -0.18 2.65 0.48
C PRO A 46 -0.30 1.12 0.54
N ASN A 47 0.83 0.41 0.71
CA ASN A 47 0.83 -1.05 0.79
C ASN A 47 0.27 -1.56 2.11
N TYR A 48 0.53 -0.85 3.22
CA TYR A 48 -0.11 -1.17 4.51
C TYR A 48 -1.61 -0.94 4.46
N GLU A 49 -2.06 0.15 3.85
CA GLU A 49 -3.49 0.43 3.65
C GLU A 49 -4.17 -0.69 2.87
N GLN A 50 -3.58 -1.10 1.75
CA GLN A 50 -4.12 -2.15 0.90
C GLN A 50 -4.16 -3.51 1.63
N LEU A 51 -3.08 -3.87 2.32
CA LEU A 51 -3.00 -5.08 3.12
C LEU A 51 -4.06 -5.11 4.21
N LEU A 52 -4.18 -4.04 5.01
CA LEU A 52 -5.13 -3.99 6.13
C LEU A 52 -6.57 -3.99 5.62
N SER A 53 -6.83 -3.38 4.46
CA SER A 53 -8.13 -3.48 3.79
C SER A 53 -8.47 -4.93 3.40
N LEU A 54 -7.51 -5.70 2.89
CA LEU A 54 -7.70 -7.13 2.61
C LEU A 54 -7.90 -7.92 3.91
N ALA A 55 -7.09 -7.63 4.93
CA ALA A 55 -7.11 -8.29 6.22
C ALA A 55 -8.39 -7.98 7.03
N ALA A 56 -9.12 -6.91 6.71
CA ALA A 56 -10.42 -6.59 7.30
C ALA A 56 -11.56 -7.46 6.73
N VAL A 57 -11.43 -7.97 5.51
CA VAL A 57 -12.49 -8.72 4.82
C VAL A 57 -12.22 -10.22 4.83
N THR A 58 -10.94 -10.63 4.90
CA THR A 58 -10.54 -12.04 4.75
C THR A 58 -9.52 -12.48 5.79
N SER A 59 -9.49 -13.78 6.05
CA SER A 59 -8.41 -14.42 6.82
C SER A 59 -7.20 -14.62 5.92
N VAL A 60 -6.18 -13.79 6.12
CA VAL A 60 -4.88 -13.88 5.45
C VAL A 60 -3.99 -14.84 6.23
N PRO A 61 -3.48 -15.90 5.60
CA PRO A 61 -2.71 -16.91 6.31
C PRO A 61 -1.40 -16.34 6.85
N HIS A 62 -1.05 -16.71 8.09
CA HIS A 62 0.17 -16.31 8.80
C HIS A 62 0.35 -14.79 8.98
N LEU A 63 -0.69 -13.99 8.73
CA LEU A 63 -0.64 -12.56 8.96
C LEU A 63 -0.73 -12.25 10.46
N THR A 64 -1.62 -12.93 11.19
CA THR A 64 -1.76 -12.78 12.63
C THR A 64 -0.87 -13.77 13.37
N VAL A 65 -0.08 -13.28 14.32
CA VAL A 65 0.78 -14.11 15.18
C VAL A 65 0.60 -13.70 16.65
N PRO A 66 0.70 -14.66 17.60
CA PRO A 66 0.49 -14.37 19.02
C PRO A 66 1.67 -13.62 19.66
N SER A 67 2.87 -13.71 19.07
CA SER A 67 4.10 -13.10 19.57
C SER A 67 5.10 -12.89 18.43
N HIS A 68 6.16 -12.12 18.69
CA HIS A 68 7.23 -11.91 17.72
C HIS A 68 7.87 -13.23 17.28
N LEU A 69 8.22 -13.31 16.00
CA LEU A 69 8.88 -14.47 15.42
C LEU A 69 10.27 -14.66 16.06
N HIS A 70 10.48 -15.82 16.68
CA HIS A 70 11.78 -16.19 17.24
C HIS A 70 12.63 -16.87 16.17
N VAL A 71 13.53 -16.10 15.55
CA VAL A 71 14.49 -16.59 14.55
C VAL A 71 15.90 -16.52 15.13
N PRO A 72 16.71 -17.60 15.07
CA PRO A 72 18.10 -17.57 15.50
C PRO A 72 18.88 -16.46 14.81
N GLU A 73 19.75 -15.76 15.54
CA GLU A 73 20.48 -14.58 15.04
C GLU A 73 21.18 -14.82 13.70
N ALA A 74 21.79 -15.99 13.53
CA ALA A 74 22.48 -16.37 12.30
C ALA A 74 21.57 -16.41 11.05
N GLU A 75 20.27 -16.60 11.22
CA GLU A 75 19.30 -16.72 10.14
C GLU A 75 18.42 -15.47 9.96
N GLN A 76 18.45 -14.53 10.90
CA GLN A 76 17.57 -13.35 10.91
C GLN A 76 17.65 -12.56 9.60
N LEU A 77 18.85 -12.22 9.14
CA LEU A 77 19.05 -11.43 7.91
C LEU A 77 18.61 -12.18 6.64
N ARG A 78 18.53 -13.51 6.70
CA ARG A 78 18.11 -14.36 5.57
C ARG A 78 16.59 -14.51 5.51
N VAL A 79 15.94 -14.66 6.66
CA VAL A 79 14.52 -15.05 6.76
C VAL A 79 13.60 -13.85 6.97
N LEU A 80 14.00 -12.87 7.77
CA LEU A 80 13.11 -11.78 8.17
C LEU A 80 12.83 -10.75 7.07
N PRO A 81 13.76 -10.34 6.19
CA PRO A 81 13.45 -9.35 5.16
C PRO A 81 12.27 -9.77 4.26
N GLY A 82 11.25 -8.91 4.20
CA GLY A 82 10.00 -9.15 3.48
C GLY A 82 8.92 -9.85 4.32
N MET A 83 9.20 -10.23 5.56
CA MET A 83 8.22 -10.75 6.50
C MET A 83 7.36 -9.61 7.05
N LEU A 84 6.08 -9.89 7.16
CA LEU A 84 5.09 -8.98 7.71
C LEU A 84 4.09 -9.77 8.55
N TYR A 85 3.76 -9.23 9.72
CA TYR A 85 2.75 -9.81 10.59
C TYR A 85 2.08 -8.76 11.49
N LEU A 86 0.95 -9.14 12.08
CA LEU A 86 0.14 -8.41 13.03
C LEU A 86 0.22 -9.11 14.40
N ILE A 87 0.37 -8.32 15.45
CA ILE A 87 0.28 -8.78 16.85
C ILE A 87 -0.75 -7.90 17.58
N GLY A 88 -1.67 -8.54 18.28
CA GLY A 88 -2.59 -7.88 19.21
C GLY A 88 -2.12 -7.97 20.66
N GLY A 89 -2.67 -7.12 21.52
CA GLY A 89 -2.42 -7.14 22.96
C GLY A 89 -1.03 -6.61 23.36
N GLU A 90 -0.59 -6.93 24.58
CA GLU A 90 0.67 -6.43 25.17
C GLU A 90 1.91 -6.76 24.32
N ALA A 91 1.94 -7.95 23.71
CA ALA A 91 3.06 -8.36 22.86
C ALA A 91 3.26 -7.43 21.66
N GLY A 92 2.19 -6.78 21.16
CA GLY A 92 2.27 -5.83 20.05
C GLY A 92 2.77 -4.44 20.46
N ARG A 93 2.77 -4.12 21.77
CA ARG A 93 3.21 -2.81 22.29
C ARG A 93 4.73 -2.67 22.36
N HIS A 94 5.46 -3.77 22.28
CA HIS A 94 6.90 -3.82 22.42
C HIS A 94 7.61 -3.95 21.07
N ALA A 95 8.84 -3.44 21.02
CA ALA A 95 9.71 -3.66 19.87
C ALA A 95 10.17 -5.13 19.83
N PRO A 96 10.49 -5.66 18.63
CA PRO A 96 11.04 -7.01 18.52
C PRO A 96 12.33 -7.17 19.35
N PRO A 97 12.59 -8.36 19.92
CA PRO A 97 13.77 -8.60 20.72
C PRO A 97 15.05 -8.42 19.90
N GLY A 98 16.05 -7.75 20.48
CA GLY A 98 17.34 -7.49 19.83
C GLY A 98 17.35 -6.27 18.90
N PHE A 99 16.27 -5.48 18.87
CA PHE A 99 16.20 -4.23 18.12
C PHE A 99 16.13 -3.02 19.05
N THR A 100 16.78 -1.93 18.63
CA THR A 100 16.59 -0.62 19.24
C THR A 100 15.51 0.13 18.47
N SER A 101 14.45 0.59 19.15
CA SER A 101 13.39 1.34 18.48
C SER A 101 13.56 2.86 18.62
N TYR A 102 13.19 3.57 17.57
CA TYR A 102 13.07 5.03 17.56
C TYR A 102 11.71 5.43 17.01
N VAL A 103 11.06 6.39 17.67
CA VAL A 103 9.77 6.91 17.22
C VAL A 103 10.00 7.87 16.06
N VAL A 104 9.28 7.65 14.95
CA VAL A 104 9.28 8.57 13.81
C VAL A 104 8.41 9.77 14.16
N ALA A 105 9.05 10.87 14.55
CA ALA A 105 8.37 12.10 14.95
C ALA A 105 8.19 13.13 13.82
N ASP A 106 8.83 12.92 12.65
CA ASP A 106 8.75 13.86 11.53
C ASP A 106 7.33 13.86 10.90
N PRO A 107 6.58 14.98 10.95
CA PRO A 107 5.26 15.06 10.35
C PRO A 107 5.29 14.84 8.83
N SER A 108 6.39 15.17 8.16
CA SER A 108 6.55 15.00 6.71
C SER A 108 6.66 13.52 6.31
N ALA A 109 7.14 12.67 7.22
CA ALA A 109 7.10 11.22 7.07
C ALA A 109 5.71 10.67 7.42
N LEU A 110 5.08 11.19 8.47
CA LEU A 110 3.80 10.70 8.97
C LEU A 110 2.60 11.05 8.07
N GLN A 111 2.68 12.11 7.26
CA GLN A 111 1.58 12.55 6.38
C GLN A 111 1.08 11.45 5.42
N TYR A 112 1.95 10.52 5.01
CA TYR A 112 1.59 9.46 4.07
C TYR A 112 0.63 8.42 4.65
N TYR A 113 0.48 8.39 5.98
CA TYR A 113 -0.43 7.49 6.65
C TYR A 113 -1.82 8.10 6.90
N GLY A 114 -2.11 9.31 6.42
CA GLY A 114 -3.36 10.00 6.71
C GLY A 114 -4.61 9.20 6.33
N ARG A 115 -4.63 8.59 5.14
CA ARG A 115 -5.75 7.74 4.72
C ARG A 115 -5.89 6.52 5.63
N LEU A 116 -4.80 5.79 5.87
CA LEU A 116 -4.77 4.64 6.76
C LEU A 116 -5.30 4.98 8.17
N HIS A 117 -4.85 6.09 8.74
CA HIS A 117 -5.24 6.59 10.06
C HIS A 117 -6.76 6.90 10.15
N HIS A 118 -7.34 7.52 9.12
CA HIS A 118 -8.74 7.94 9.15
C HIS A 118 -9.74 6.89 8.67
N THR A 119 -9.35 5.96 7.78
CA THR A 119 -10.31 5.03 7.14
C THR A 119 -10.25 3.62 7.69
N ILE A 120 -9.09 3.16 8.18
CA ILE A 120 -8.91 1.76 8.57
C ILE A 120 -8.71 1.64 10.09
N ALA A 121 -7.69 2.30 10.62
CA ALA A 121 -7.29 2.18 12.02
C ALA A 121 -6.47 3.40 12.45
N PRO A 122 -6.76 4.06 13.58
CA PRO A 122 -6.02 5.22 14.04
C PRO A 122 -4.62 4.77 14.45
N ILE A 123 -3.61 5.36 13.82
CA ILE A 123 -2.20 5.15 14.16
C ILE A 123 -1.88 5.97 15.39
N GLN A 124 -1.46 5.28 16.45
CA GLN A 124 -0.97 5.90 17.68
C GLN A 124 0.46 6.41 17.51
N ARG A 125 1.33 5.57 16.96
CA ARG A 125 2.74 5.91 16.69
C ARG A 125 3.34 4.98 15.63
N VAL A 126 4.38 5.48 14.98
CA VAL A 126 5.21 4.74 14.04
C VAL A 126 6.61 4.66 14.62
N GLU A 127 7.13 3.44 14.76
CA GLU A 127 8.48 3.18 15.24
C GLU A 127 9.30 2.54 14.14
N MET A 128 10.57 2.90 14.08
CA MET A 128 11.55 2.13 13.33
C MET A 128 12.47 1.43 14.32
N CYS A 129 12.63 0.14 14.10
CA CYS A 129 13.46 -0.75 14.89
C CYS A 129 14.69 -1.11 14.07
N THR A 130 15.89 -0.82 14.61
CA THR A 130 17.17 -1.15 13.98
C THR A 130 17.83 -2.31 14.71
N SER A 131 18.32 -3.30 13.96
CA SER A 131 19.15 -4.37 14.53
C SER A 131 20.49 -3.82 15.00
N ALA A 132 21.12 -4.50 15.97
CA ALA A 132 22.43 -4.09 16.52
C ALA A 132 23.54 -4.02 15.44
N ASP A 133 23.45 -4.85 14.39
CA ASP A 133 24.40 -4.86 13.27
C ASP A 133 24.05 -3.87 12.14
N LEU A 134 22.94 -3.12 12.28
CA LEU A 134 22.43 -2.13 11.33
C LEU A 134 22.15 -2.71 9.92
N ARG A 135 21.93 -4.02 9.80
CA ARG A 135 21.67 -4.69 8.50
C ARG A 135 20.22 -5.09 8.31
N LEU A 136 19.41 -5.02 9.36
CA LEU A 136 18.01 -5.36 9.34
C LEU A 136 17.21 -4.27 10.04
N LEU A 137 16.19 -3.78 9.36
CA LEU A 137 15.25 -2.79 9.87
C LEU A 137 13.88 -3.44 10.02
N CYS A 138 13.09 -2.93 10.95
CA CYS A 138 11.69 -3.25 11.09
C CYS A 138 10.89 -1.97 11.29
N LEU A 139 9.92 -1.71 10.42
CA LEU A 139 8.96 -0.63 10.62
C LEU A 139 7.76 -1.19 11.38
N ALA A 140 7.48 -0.61 12.54
CA ALA A 140 6.37 -0.95 13.40
C ALA A 140 5.32 0.17 13.38
N LEU A 141 4.08 -0.19 13.07
CA LEU A 141 2.94 0.71 13.15
C LEU A 141 2.03 0.24 14.28
N HIS A 142 1.79 1.11 15.26
CA HIS A 142 0.93 0.81 16.40
C HIS A 142 -0.41 1.51 16.22
N PHE A 143 -1.50 0.77 16.40
CA PHE A 143 -2.86 1.22 16.18
C PHE A 143 -3.68 1.16 17.47
N GLU A 144 -4.55 2.14 17.68
CA GLU A 144 -5.42 2.21 18.87
C GLU A 144 -6.61 1.25 18.78
N GLY A 145 -7.03 0.90 17.56
CA GLY A 145 -8.17 0.03 17.30
C GLY A 145 -8.54 0.03 15.82
N VAL A 146 -9.63 -0.65 15.47
CA VAL A 146 -10.10 -0.77 14.08
C VAL A 146 -11.33 0.11 13.85
N LEU A 147 -11.27 0.99 12.85
CA LEU A 147 -12.41 1.80 12.40
C LEU A 147 -13.18 1.15 11.26
N ALA A 148 -12.51 0.37 10.40
CA ALA A 148 -13.16 -0.27 9.27
C ALA A 148 -14.10 -1.41 9.71
N ASN A 149 -15.17 -1.63 8.94
CA ASN A 149 -16.02 -2.80 9.12
C ASN A 149 -15.23 -4.07 8.83
N THR A 150 -15.02 -4.88 9.86
CA THR A 150 -14.35 -6.18 9.77
C THR A 150 -15.37 -7.30 9.63
N THR A 151 -14.97 -8.40 8.97
CA THR A 151 -15.70 -9.66 9.07
C THR A 151 -15.19 -10.46 10.28
N GLU A 152 -16.05 -11.25 10.91
CA GLU A 152 -15.72 -11.98 12.15
C GLU A 152 -14.50 -12.90 12.00
N THR A 153 -14.31 -13.47 10.81
CA THR A 153 -13.21 -14.38 10.50
C THR A 153 -11.98 -13.67 9.93
N SER A 154 -12.01 -12.35 9.79
CA SER A 154 -10.92 -11.58 9.21
C SER A 154 -9.68 -11.54 10.09
N SER A 155 -8.50 -11.47 9.48
CA SER A 155 -7.24 -11.39 10.24
C SER A 155 -7.17 -10.12 11.10
N LEU A 156 -7.75 -9.01 10.63
CA LEU A 156 -7.75 -7.77 11.39
C LEU A 156 -8.62 -7.89 12.65
N GLN A 157 -9.78 -8.55 12.55
CA GLN A 157 -10.64 -8.85 13.71
C GLN A 157 -9.95 -9.77 14.72
N GLN A 158 -9.20 -10.76 14.23
CA GLN A 158 -8.42 -11.65 15.10
C GLN A 158 -7.32 -10.89 15.84
N ALA A 159 -6.63 -9.97 15.16
CA ALA A 159 -5.59 -9.14 15.78
C ALA A 159 -6.16 -8.19 16.84
N SER A 160 -7.27 -7.52 16.53
CA SER A 160 -7.89 -6.57 17.44
C SER A 160 -8.56 -7.24 18.64
N SER A 161 -9.21 -8.40 18.45
CA SER A 161 -9.90 -9.12 19.53
C SER A 161 -8.95 -9.77 20.55
N ALA A 162 -7.66 -9.89 20.24
CA ALA A 162 -6.64 -10.35 21.19
C ALA A 162 -6.32 -9.31 22.29
N SER A 163 -6.73 -8.06 22.13
CA SER A 163 -6.56 -6.98 23.12
C SER A 163 -7.92 -6.55 23.68
N GLN A 164 -7.99 -6.27 24.98
CA GLN A 164 -9.21 -5.70 25.58
C GLN A 164 -9.53 -4.32 24.98
N ASP A 165 -8.50 -3.54 24.66
CA ASP A 165 -8.62 -2.18 24.10
C ASP A 165 -8.79 -2.19 22.57
N GLY A 166 -8.73 -3.35 21.91
CA GLY A 166 -8.75 -3.45 20.45
C GLY A 166 -7.42 -3.09 19.75
N ALA A 167 -6.43 -2.60 20.50
CA ALA A 167 -5.12 -2.19 19.99
C ALA A 167 -4.33 -3.36 19.40
N PHE A 168 -3.64 -3.09 18.28
CA PHE A 168 -2.79 -4.04 17.58
C PHE A 168 -1.63 -3.32 16.91
N SER A 169 -0.64 -4.08 16.42
CA SER A 169 0.54 -3.52 15.78
C SER A 169 0.98 -4.34 14.58
N LEU A 170 1.45 -3.65 13.55
CA LEU A 170 1.98 -4.24 12.32
C LEU A 170 3.48 -4.10 12.30
N PHE A 171 4.18 -5.18 11.98
CA PHE A 171 5.64 -5.21 11.87
C PHE A 171 6.05 -5.63 10.47
N TYR A 172 6.94 -4.87 9.85
CA TYR A 172 7.48 -5.16 8.53
C TYR A 172 9.01 -5.07 8.51
N TYR A 173 9.66 -6.18 8.18
CA TYR A 173 11.12 -6.27 8.17
C TYR A 173 11.69 -6.07 6.77
N PHE A 174 12.79 -5.32 6.66
CA PHE A 174 13.44 -5.05 5.39
C PHE A 174 14.93 -4.74 5.57
N ARG A 175 15.68 -4.80 4.47
CA ARG A 175 17.10 -4.41 4.47
C ARG A 175 17.24 -2.91 4.25
N PRO A 176 18.17 -2.24 4.96
CA PRO A 176 18.46 -0.82 4.73
C PRO A 176 19.08 -0.61 3.34
N ASN A 177 18.93 0.60 2.82
CA ASN A 177 19.58 1.06 1.59
C ASN A 177 19.32 0.13 0.39
N ARG A 178 18.04 -0.10 0.10
CA ARG A 178 17.57 -0.89 -1.04
C ARG A 178 16.65 -0.07 -1.95
N PRO A 179 16.55 -0.43 -3.23
CA PRO A 179 15.62 0.22 -4.14
C PRO A 179 14.17 -0.08 -3.74
N ALA A 180 13.25 0.82 -4.12
CA ALA A 180 11.82 0.72 -3.80
C ALA A 180 11.23 -0.66 -4.09
N ASN A 181 11.59 -1.24 -5.24
CA ASN A 181 11.08 -2.54 -5.66
C ASN A 181 11.37 -3.66 -4.65
N GLU A 182 12.51 -3.64 -3.95
CA GLU A 182 12.80 -4.67 -2.95
C GLU A 182 11.91 -4.52 -1.70
N LEU A 183 11.60 -3.27 -1.34
CA LEU A 183 10.75 -2.92 -0.19
C LEU A 183 9.27 -3.23 -0.48
N THR A 184 8.79 -2.98 -1.69
CA THR A 184 7.36 -3.12 -2.02
C THR A 184 6.99 -4.51 -2.54
N ARG A 185 7.93 -5.24 -3.16
CA ARG A 185 7.66 -6.57 -3.73
C ARG A 185 7.03 -7.58 -2.76
N PRO A 186 7.40 -7.64 -1.47
CA PRO A 186 6.73 -8.53 -0.51
C PRO A 186 5.24 -8.26 -0.36
N PHE A 187 4.76 -7.05 -0.70
CA PHE A 187 3.35 -6.69 -0.61
C PHE A 187 2.52 -7.10 -1.84
N GLU A 188 3.14 -7.35 -2.99
CA GLU A 188 2.44 -7.68 -4.25
C GLU A 188 1.48 -8.87 -4.09
N LYS A 189 1.83 -9.86 -3.27
CA LYS A 189 0.98 -11.03 -2.97
C LYS A 189 -0.33 -10.68 -2.25
N PHE A 190 -0.39 -9.52 -1.60
CA PHE A 190 -1.56 -9.04 -0.86
C PHE A 190 -2.49 -8.18 -1.72
N TYR A 191 -2.13 -7.83 -2.96
CA TYR A 191 -2.99 -7.12 -3.92
C TYR A 191 -4.13 -8.02 -4.48
N GLN A 192 -4.84 -8.69 -3.59
CA GLN A 192 -6.07 -9.41 -3.89
C GLN A 192 -7.26 -8.53 -3.54
N HIS A 193 -8.13 -8.28 -4.52
CA HIS A 193 -9.34 -7.50 -4.30
C HIS A 193 -10.49 -8.42 -3.88
N ARG A 194 -10.83 -8.40 -2.59
CA ARG A 194 -11.94 -9.16 -2.04
C ARG A 194 -13.14 -8.24 -1.80
N PRO A 195 -14.35 -8.60 -2.25
CA PRO A 195 -15.52 -7.76 -2.10
C PRO A 195 -15.94 -7.67 -0.64
N SER A 196 -16.36 -6.48 -0.19
CA SER A 196 -17.06 -6.32 1.07
C SER A 196 -18.55 -6.57 0.87
N LEU A 197 -19.15 -7.39 1.73
CA LEU A 197 -20.59 -7.65 1.73
C LEU A 197 -21.39 -6.67 2.61
N ALA A 198 -20.74 -5.63 3.14
CA ALA A 198 -21.37 -4.68 4.05
C ALA A 198 -22.65 -4.04 3.46
N SER A 199 -22.64 -3.68 2.17
CA SER A 199 -23.82 -3.11 1.49
C SER A 199 -24.97 -4.11 1.32
N PHE A 200 -24.69 -5.42 1.31
CA PHE A 200 -25.71 -6.47 1.21
C PHE A 200 -26.32 -6.82 2.57
N ALA A 201 -25.69 -6.45 3.69
CA ALA A 201 -26.23 -6.70 5.02
C ALA A 201 -27.60 -6.03 5.25
N GLY A 202 -27.88 -4.92 4.55
CA GLY A 202 -29.19 -4.26 4.57
C GLY A 202 -30.33 -5.04 3.89
N LEU A 203 -30.00 -6.08 3.11
CA LEU A 203 -30.96 -6.95 2.43
C LEU A 203 -31.24 -8.25 3.21
N GLY A 204 -30.67 -8.41 4.41
CA GLY A 204 -30.99 -9.52 5.32
C GLY A 204 -32.45 -9.52 5.75
N SER A 205 -33.02 -10.70 6.05
CA SER A 205 -34.47 -10.88 6.21
C SER A 205 -35.13 -9.95 7.25
N GLU A 206 -34.39 -9.50 8.26
CA GLU A 206 -34.89 -8.60 9.31
C GLU A 206 -34.97 -7.13 8.86
N LYS A 207 -34.11 -6.67 7.94
CA LYS A 207 -34.06 -5.30 7.43
C LYS A 207 -34.68 -5.14 6.04
N ALA A 208 -34.93 -6.26 5.36
CA ALA A 208 -35.52 -6.30 4.03
C ALA A 208 -36.94 -5.70 3.96
N SER A 209 -37.67 -5.68 5.08
CA SER A 209 -39.04 -5.13 5.16
C SER A 209 -39.11 -3.61 4.97
N GLY A 210 -38.01 -2.88 5.20
CA GLY A 210 -37.95 -1.41 5.05
C GLY A 210 -37.48 -0.93 3.67
N TRP A 211 -36.98 -1.83 2.82
CA TRP A 211 -36.52 -1.51 1.48
C TRP A 211 -37.61 -1.85 0.46
N SER A 212 -37.81 -0.97 -0.54
CA SER A 212 -38.77 -1.21 -1.63
C SER A 212 -38.07 -1.19 -2.99
N PRO A 213 -38.30 -2.19 -3.86
CA PRO A 213 -37.71 -2.21 -5.19
C PRO A 213 -38.37 -1.14 -6.08
N VAL A 214 -37.54 -0.34 -6.73
CA VAL A 214 -37.99 0.59 -7.79
C VAL A 214 -37.85 -0.11 -9.13
N LEU A 215 -38.93 -0.74 -9.60
CA LEU A 215 -38.95 -1.53 -10.84
C LEU A 215 -39.15 -0.68 -12.10
N GLN A 216 -39.59 0.57 -11.94
CA GLN A 216 -39.87 1.49 -13.05
C GLN A 216 -39.27 2.85 -12.74
N VAL A 217 -38.71 3.48 -13.78
CA VAL A 217 -38.26 4.87 -13.69
C VAL A 217 -39.49 5.75 -13.42
N PRO A 218 -39.47 6.61 -12.39
CA PRO A 218 -40.61 7.46 -12.09
C PRO A 218 -40.88 8.43 -13.25
N LYS A 219 -42.16 8.55 -13.65
CA LYS A 219 -42.58 9.55 -14.64
C LYS A 219 -42.37 10.94 -14.06
N ARG A 220 -41.48 11.73 -14.66
CA ARG A 220 -41.25 13.12 -14.28
C ARG A 220 -42.21 14.01 -15.07
N ALA A 221 -43.05 14.79 -14.38
CA ALA A 221 -44.00 15.71 -15.00
C ALA A 221 -43.66 17.18 -14.68
N GLY A 222 -43.92 18.08 -15.63
CA GLY A 222 -43.75 19.54 -15.46
C GLY A 222 -42.31 19.96 -15.19
N ALA A 223 -42.10 20.94 -14.30
CA ALA A 223 -40.78 21.48 -13.94
C ALA A 223 -39.80 20.44 -13.36
N LYS A 224 -40.27 19.27 -12.94
CA LYS A 224 -39.44 18.14 -12.46
C LYS A 224 -38.91 17.25 -13.59
N ALA A 225 -39.39 17.44 -14.84
CA ALA A 225 -38.95 16.69 -16.01
C ALA A 225 -37.61 17.18 -16.57
N ALA A 226 -37.39 18.49 -16.55
CA ALA A 226 -36.13 19.09 -16.96
C ALA A 226 -35.10 18.98 -15.83
N LEU A 227 -33.85 18.68 -16.18
CA LEU A 227 -32.72 18.88 -15.26
C LEU A 227 -32.59 20.37 -14.97
N THR A 228 -32.19 20.72 -13.75
CA THR A 228 -31.86 22.10 -13.40
C THR A 228 -30.80 22.60 -14.38
N PRO A 229 -31.04 23.73 -15.10
CA PRO A 229 -30.07 24.25 -16.04
C PRO A 229 -28.79 24.66 -15.31
N ALA A 230 -27.64 24.45 -15.96
CA ALA A 230 -26.39 24.96 -15.44
C ALA A 230 -26.41 26.49 -15.41
N GLU A 231 -25.69 27.08 -14.46
CA GLU A 231 -25.46 28.52 -14.48
C GLU A 231 -24.76 28.94 -15.78
N PRO A 232 -25.01 30.17 -16.28
CA PRO A 232 -24.33 30.68 -17.45
C PRO A 232 -22.81 30.63 -17.26
N TYR A 233 -22.12 29.90 -18.14
CA TYR A 233 -20.67 29.79 -18.13
C TYR A 233 -20.02 31.17 -18.26
N ARG A 234 -19.07 31.45 -17.37
CA ARG A 234 -18.25 32.68 -17.40
C ARG A 234 -16.81 32.30 -17.74
N PRO A 235 -16.25 32.77 -18.87
CA PRO A 235 -14.88 32.46 -19.23
C PRO A 235 -13.87 33.10 -18.27
N PRO A 236 -12.68 32.52 -18.12
CA PRO A 236 -11.63 33.13 -17.31
C PRO A 236 -11.16 34.45 -17.91
N GLN A 237 -10.70 35.35 -17.04
CA GLN A 237 -10.17 36.68 -17.44
C GLN A 237 -8.64 36.74 -17.40
N ASN A 238 -7.98 35.66 -16.99
CA ASN A 238 -6.52 35.58 -16.88
C ASN A 238 -5.90 34.97 -18.13
N TYR A 239 -4.63 35.30 -18.39
CA TYR A 239 -3.85 34.62 -19.43
C TYR A 239 -3.72 33.13 -19.13
N LEU A 240 -4.09 32.30 -20.10
CA LEU A 240 -4.04 30.85 -19.99
C LEU A 240 -2.76 30.31 -20.62
N MET A 241 -2.33 29.13 -20.17
CA MET A 241 -1.17 28.40 -20.73
C MET A 241 -1.34 27.96 -22.20
N GLY A 242 -2.51 28.18 -22.79
CA GLY A 242 -2.87 27.74 -24.14
C GLY A 242 -3.75 26.49 -24.14
N LEU A 243 -3.83 25.82 -25.30
CA LEU A 243 -4.64 24.61 -25.47
C LEU A 243 -3.97 23.40 -24.81
N ALA A 244 -4.48 23.01 -23.64
CA ALA A 244 -3.98 21.87 -22.86
C ALA A 244 -3.86 20.57 -23.68
N GLU A 245 -4.78 20.35 -24.62
CA GLU A 245 -4.81 19.16 -25.49
C GLU A 245 -3.58 19.02 -26.39
N ARG A 246 -2.94 20.13 -26.78
CA ARG A 246 -1.72 20.14 -27.62
C ARG A 246 -0.44 20.13 -26.80
N LEU A 247 -0.53 20.45 -25.51
CA LEU A 247 0.60 20.46 -24.57
C LEU A 247 0.83 19.11 -23.89
N ALA A 248 0.10 18.07 -24.32
CA ALA A 248 0.10 16.77 -23.68
C ALA A 248 -0.30 16.79 -22.18
N VAL A 249 -0.99 17.85 -21.76
CA VAL A 249 -1.49 18.00 -20.40
C VAL A 249 -2.70 17.09 -20.20
N ARG A 250 -2.81 16.48 -19.02
CA ARG A 250 -4.01 15.72 -18.63
C ARG A 250 -5.13 16.68 -18.23
N PRO A 251 -6.41 16.31 -18.39
CA PRO A 251 -7.54 17.07 -17.84
C PRO A 251 -7.27 17.53 -16.39
N GLY A 252 -7.39 18.84 -16.15
CA GLY A 252 -7.12 19.46 -14.83
C GLY A 252 -5.70 19.25 -14.27
N SER A 253 -4.73 18.83 -15.09
CA SER A 253 -3.38 18.41 -14.66
C SER A 253 -3.37 17.28 -13.63
N ALA A 254 -4.43 16.47 -13.56
CA ALA A 254 -4.61 15.42 -12.56
C ALA A 254 -4.78 14.03 -13.20
N PHE A 255 -5.94 13.75 -13.80
CA PHE A 255 -6.27 12.42 -14.33
C PHE A 255 -7.09 12.50 -15.62
N GLY A 256 -7.32 11.35 -16.26
CA GLY A 256 -8.02 11.27 -17.55
C GLY A 256 -7.07 11.30 -18.74
N ARG A 257 -7.62 11.52 -19.94
CA ARG A 257 -6.90 11.38 -21.21
C ARG A 257 -6.84 12.71 -21.93
N ARG A 258 -5.66 13.07 -22.43
CA ARG A 258 -5.46 14.25 -23.30
C ARG A 258 -6.43 14.28 -24.49
N SER A 259 -6.71 13.13 -25.08
CA SER A 259 -7.61 12.99 -26.24
C SER A 259 -9.09 13.23 -25.90
N LEU A 260 -9.44 13.25 -24.62
CA LEU A 260 -10.79 13.51 -24.12
C LEU A 260 -10.65 14.60 -23.06
N MET A 261 -10.46 15.85 -23.50
CA MET A 261 -10.26 16.98 -22.61
C MET A 261 -11.59 17.38 -21.96
N TRP A 262 -11.56 17.59 -20.64
CA TRP A 262 -12.71 18.04 -19.85
C TRP A 262 -12.20 18.75 -18.59
N GLY A 263 -13.09 19.48 -17.90
CA GLY A 263 -12.73 20.16 -16.64
C GLY A 263 -11.62 21.21 -16.81
N THR A 264 -11.39 21.66 -18.03
CA THR A 264 -10.52 22.79 -18.36
C THR A 264 -11.31 24.09 -18.32
N TRP A 265 -10.64 25.20 -18.60
CA TRP A 265 -11.28 26.50 -18.69
C TRP A 265 -12.37 26.58 -19.77
N PHE A 266 -12.30 25.76 -20.82
CA PHE A 266 -13.29 25.61 -21.90
C PHE A 266 -13.72 24.15 -22.01
#